data_AF-A0A3E0VZY5-F1
#
_entry.id   AF-A0A3E0VZY5-F1
#
_cell.length_a   1.000
_cell.length_b   1.000
_cell.length_c   1.000
_cell.angle_alpha   90.00
_cell.angle_beta   90.00
_cell.angle_gamma   90.00
#
_symmetry.space_group_name_H-M   'P 1'
#
loop_
_entity.id
_entity.type
_entity.pdbx_description
1 polymer ?
#
loop_
_entity_poly.entity_id
_entity_poly.type
_entity_poly.pdbx_seq_one_letter_code
_entity_poly.pdbx_strand_id
1 'polypeptide(L)'
;MFAFLYALDAFQGLSNLIGLTQSFASVDVAMPGNAVFTLVGLIVVPILVYALILWGTRRLNAGSALLVFLVGFAVVAVITLDLQSLYRSIVPFVI
;
A
#
# COMPACT_ATOMS: atom_id res chain seq x y z
N MET A 1 -14.94 -9.24 7.02
CA MET A 1 -14.00 -8.29 7.69
C MET A 1 -12.71 -8.14 6.91
N PHE A 2 -11.92 -9.20 6.69
CA PHE A 2 -10.62 -9.08 6.01
C PHE A 2 -10.66 -8.58 4.56
N ALA A 3 -11.64 -9.02 3.75
CA ALA A 3 -11.85 -8.48 2.40
C ALA A 3 -12.23 -6.98 2.41
N PHE A 4 -12.86 -6.51 3.49
CA PHE A 4 -13.22 -5.10 3.66
C PHE A 4 -11.99 -4.28 4.09
N LEU A 5 -11.17 -4.80 5.01
CA LEU A 5 -9.88 -4.20 5.37
C LEU A 5 -8.94 -4.12 4.15
N TYR A 6 -8.93 -5.15 3.30
CA TYR A 6 -8.24 -5.15 2.02
C TYR A 6 -8.71 -4.02 1.10
N ALA A 7 -10.03 -3.90 0.89
CA ALA A 7 -10.58 -2.86 0.04
C ALA A 7 -10.22 -1.47 0.58
N LEU A 8 -10.35 -1.26 1.90
CA LEU A 8 -10.02 0.00 2.55
C LEU A 8 -8.55 0.40 2.36
N ASP A 9 -7.62 -0.54 2.53
CA ASP A 9 -6.19 -0.28 2.41
C ASP A 9 -5.78 0.03 0.96
N ALA A 10 -6.33 -0.72 0.00
CA ALA A 10 -6.13 -0.46 -1.43
C ALA A 10 -6.73 0.89 -1.87
N PHE A 11 -7.93 1.23 -1.38
CA PHE A 11 -8.56 2.53 -1.67
C PHE A 11 -7.78 3.70 -1.05
N GLN A 12 -7.18 3.53 0.13
CA GLN A 12 -6.31 4.55 0.72
C GLN A 12 -5.04 4.77 -0.12
N GLY A 13 -4.39 3.68 -0.57
CA GLY A 13 -3.25 3.77 -1.47
C GLY A 13 -3.58 4.49 -2.79
N LEU A 14 -4.73 4.14 -3.39
CA LEU A 14 -5.26 4.79 -4.59
C LEU A 14 -5.57 6.28 -4.37
N SER A 15 -6.23 6.63 -3.26
CA SER A 15 -6.58 8.02 -2.95
C SER A 15 -5.33 8.88 -2.75
N ASN A 16 -4.30 8.34 -2.08
CA ASN A 16 -3.02 9.02 -1.91
C ASN A 16 -2.32 9.23 -3.26
N LEU A 17 -2.32 8.23 -4.14
CA LEU A 17 -1.73 8.34 -5.47
C LEU A 17 -2.41 9.43 -6.29
N ILE A 18 -3.75 9.45 -6.33
CA ILE A 18 -4.51 10.44 -7.09
C ILE A 18 -4.27 11.84 -6.53
N GLY A 19 -4.37 12.02 -5.20
CA GLY A 19 -4.20 13.32 -4.55
C GLY A 19 -2.82 13.93 -4.83
N LEU A 20 -1.76 13.15 -4.63
CA LEU A 20 -0.38 13.63 -4.80
C LEU A 20 -0.04 13.91 -6.26
N THR A 21 -0.52 13.08 -7.20
CA THR A 21 -0.30 13.32 -8.63
C THR A 21 -0.95 14.63 -9.08
N GLN A 22 -2.15 14.93 -8.57
CA GLN A 22 -2.81 16.21 -8.85
C GLN A 22 -2.10 17.40 -8.20
N SER A 23 -1.51 17.24 -7.02
CA SER A 23 -0.69 18.28 -6.37
C SER A 23 0.56 18.65 -7.16
N PHE A 24 1.22 17.70 -7.84
CA PHE A 24 2.36 18.01 -8.72
C PHE A 24 1.91 18.69 -10.02
N ALA A 25 0.81 18.22 -10.60
CA ALA A 25 0.26 18.80 -11.82
C ALA A 25 -0.21 20.25 -11.62
N SER A 26 -0.70 20.62 -10.44
CA SER A 26 -1.16 22.00 -10.17
C SER A 26 -0.03 23.02 -10.11
N VAL A 27 1.22 22.59 -9.88
CA VAL A 27 2.42 23.44 -9.89
C VAL A 27 3.23 23.33 -11.19
N ASP A 28 2.71 22.61 -12.19
CA ASP A 28 3.35 22.34 -13.48
C ASP A 28 4.75 21.68 -13.35
N VAL A 29 4.94 20.90 -12.28
CA VAL A 29 6.18 20.17 -12.01
C VAL A 29 5.99 18.69 -12.27
N ALA A 30 6.86 18.10 -13.09
CA ALA A 30 6.86 16.67 -13.33
C ALA A 30 7.21 15.91 -12.04
N MET A 31 6.39 14.92 -11.71
CA MET A 31 6.62 14.08 -10.53
C MET A 31 7.87 13.19 -10.75
N PRO A 32 8.78 13.11 -9.75
CA PRO A 32 9.94 12.22 -9.84
C PRO A 32 9.53 10.76 -10.08
N GLY A 33 10.19 10.07 -11.01
CA GLY A 33 9.83 8.70 -11.37
C GLY A 33 9.91 7.70 -10.20
N ASN A 34 10.88 7.88 -9.30
CA ASN A 34 11.00 7.12 -8.05
C ASN A 34 9.82 7.37 -7.09
N ALA A 35 9.27 8.58 -7.06
CA ALA A 35 8.08 8.90 -6.26
C ALA A 35 6.83 8.19 -6.82
N VAL A 36 6.70 8.09 -8.14
CA VAL A 36 5.64 7.31 -8.80
C VAL A 36 5.77 5.83 -8.44
N PHE A 37 6.98 5.26 -8.49
CA PHE A 37 7.22 3.88 -8.08
C PHE A 37 6.81 3.61 -6.63
N THR A 38 7.12 4.51 -5.69
CA THR A 38 6.68 4.36 -4.29
C THR A 38 5.17 4.35 -4.13
N LEU A 39 4.45 5.20 -4.87
CA LEU A 39 2.98 5.27 -4.80
C LEU A 39 2.30 4.06 -5.46
N VAL A 40 2.84 3.55 -6.57
CA VAL A 40 2.39 2.29 -7.15
C VAL A 40 2.65 1.14 -6.18
N GLY A 41 3.80 1.14 -5.49
CA GLY A 41 4.12 0.18 -4.43
C GLY A 41 3.07 0.12 -3.32
N LEU A 42 2.55 1.27 -2.88
CA LEU A 42 1.49 1.34 -1.86
C LEU A 42 0.19 0.64 -2.25
N ILE A 43 -0.07 0.45 -3.55
CA ILE A 43 -1.26 -0.25 -4.04
C ILE A 43 -0.93 -1.71 -4.33
N VAL A 44 0.19 -1.98 -5.00
CA VAL A 44 0.55 -3.32 -5.47
C VAL A 44 0.94 -4.23 -4.30
N VAL A 45 1.69 -3.71 -3.31
CA VAL A 45 2.18 -4.52 -2.18
C VAL A 45 1.03 -5.14 -1.37
N PRO A 46 0.00 -4.38 -0.91
CA PRO A 46 -1.14 -4.98 -0.21
C PRO A 46 -1.80 -6.08 -1.04
N ILE A 47 -2.06 -5.82 -2.33
CA ILE A 47 -2.72 -6.78 -3.23
C ILE A 47 -1.93 -8.08 -3.31
N LEU A 48 -0.62 -8.01 -3.53
CA LEU A 48 0.24 -9.18 -3.65
C LEU A 48 0.30 -9.97 -2.35
N VAL A 49 0.55 -9.30 -1.21
CA VAL A 49 0.67 -9.96 0.09
C VAL A 49 -0.63 -10.70 0.43
N TYR A 50 -1.78 -10.05 0.29
CA TYR A 50 -3.06 -10.69 0.61
C TYR A 50 -3.46 -11.77 -0.39
N ALA A 51 -3.13 -11.63 -1.68
CA ALA A 51 -3.33 -12.70 -2.67
C ALA A 51 -2.50 -13.94 -2.34
N LEU A 52 -1.24 -13.76 -1.94
CA LEU A 52 -0.36 -14.84 -1.49
C LEU A 52 -0.89 -15.51 -0.23
N ILE A 53 -1.43 -14.74 0.71
CA ILE A 53 -2.04 -15.28 1.93
C ILE A 53 -3.28 -16.09 1.58
N LEU A 54 -4.22 -15.54 0.81
CA LEU A 54 -5.42 -16.27 0.39
C LEU A 54 -5.09 -17.57 -0.33
N TRP A 55 -4.08 -17.54 -1.21
CA TRP A 55 -3.61 -18.73 -1.90
C TRP A 55 -2.95 -19.72 -0.93
N GLY A 56 -2.06 -19.26 -0.05
CA GLY A 56 -1.32 -20.10 0.90
C GLY A 56 -2.21 -20.71 1.99
N THR A 57 -3.24 -19.99 2.44
CA THR A 57 -4.12 -20.43 3.52
C THR A 57 -5.33 -21.21 3.04
N ARG A 58 -5.52 -21.40 1.73
CA ARG A 58 -6.72 -22.06 1.15
C ARG A 58 -7.01 -23.48 1.66
N ARG A 59 -6.02 -24.15 2.25
CA ARG A 59 -6.14 -25.50 2.82
C ARG A 59 -5.96 -25.55 4.34
N LEU A 60 -5.80 -24.39 4.98
CA LEU A 60 -5.62 -24.29 6.42
C LEU A 60 -6.96 -24.16 7.14
N ASN A 61 -6.98 -24.58 8.39
CA ASN A 61 -8.11 -24.32 9.28
C ASN A 61 -8.23 -22.82 9.56
N ALA A 62 -9.45 -22.35 9.81
CA ALA A 62 -9.76 -20.92 9.92
C ALA A 62 -8.86 -20.18 10.94
N GLY A 63 -8.54 -20.80 12.09
CA GLY A 63 -7.66 -20.19 13.10
C GLY A 63 -6.24 -19.94 12.60
N SER A 64 -5.64 -20.92 11.92
CA SER A 64 -4.29 -20.79 11.34
C SER A 64 -4.27 -19.76 10.21
N ALA A 65 -5.30 -19.75 9.36
CA ALA A 65 -5.44 -18.76 8.29
C ALA A 65 -5.52 -17.32 8.84
N LEU A 66 -6.22 -17.14 9.97
CA LEU A 66 -6.38 -15.85 10.64
C LEU A 66 -5.04 -15.32 11.18
N LEU A 67 -4.21 -16.19 11.77
CA LEU A 67 -2.86 -15.82 12.23
C LEU A 67 -1.96 -15.39 11.08
N VAL A 68 -1.98 -16.13 9.96
CA VAL A 68 -1.21 -15.77 8.76
C VAL A 68 -1.70 -14.43 8.19
N PHE A 69 -3.01 -14.19 8.21
CA PHE A 69 -3.57 -12.90 7.78
C PHE A 69 -3.12 -11.75 8.68
N LEU A 70 -3.12 -11.92 10.00
CA LEU A 70 -2.63 -10.92 10.96
C LEU A 70 -1.17 -10.56 10.72
N VAL A 71 -0.32 -11.57 10.47
CA VAL A 71 1.10 -11.33 10.13
C VAL A 71 1.21 -10.57 8.82
N GLY A 72 0.47 -10.98 7.79
CA GLY A 72 0.40 -10.26 6.51
C GLY A 72 -0.02 -8.81 6.64
N PHE A 73 -1.04 -8.56 7.46
CA PHE A 73 -1.50 -7.21 7.76
C PHE A 73 -0.41 -6.35 8.41
N ALA A 74 0.31 -6.90 9.39
CA ALA A 74 1.43 -6.20 10.01
C ALA A 74 2.56 -5.90 9.01
N VAL A 75 2.88 -6.85 8.12
CA VAL A 75 3.89 -6.65 7.07
C VAL A 75 3.49 -5.52 6.12
N VAL A 76 2.24 -5.51 5.65
CA VAL A 76 1.73 -4.44 4.78
C VAL A 76 1.79 -3.08 5.48
N ALA A 77 1.42 -3.01 6.76
CA ALA A 77 1.49 -1.77 7.53
C ALA A 77 2.91 -1.22 7.63
N VAL A 78 3.91 -2.09 7.87
CA VAL A 78 5.33 -1.69 7.92
C VAL A 78 5.82 -1.21 6.55
N ILE A 79 5.49 -1.93 5.47
CA ILE A 79 5.90 -1.52 4.11
C ILE A 79 5.25 -0.18 3.74
N THR A 80 3.99 0.02 4.08
CA THR A 80 3.29 1.29 3.86
C THR A 80 3.99 2.45 4.57
N LEU A 81 4.38 2.27 5.84
CA LEU A 81 5.12 3.27 6.60
C LEU A 81 6.49 3.58 5.97
N ASP A 82 7.21 2.55 5.53
CA ASP A 82 8.53 2.70 4.90
C ASP A 82 8.44 3.43 3.55
N LEU A 83 7.46 3.07 2.72
CA LEU A 83 7.21 3.74 1.44
C LEU A 83 6.78 5.20 1.63
N GLN A 84 6.00 5.52 2.66
CA GLN A 84 5.69 6.90 3.02
C GLN A 84 6.93 7.68 3.47
N SER A 85 7.81 7.06 4.25
CA SER A 85 9.09 7.65 4.67
C SER A 85 9.98 7.94 3.45
N LEU A 86 10.14 6.96 2.57
CA LEU A 86 10.90 7.09 1.32
C LEU A 86 10.32 8.20 0.43
N TYR A 87 9.00 8.25 0.29
CA TYR A 87 8.30 9.29 -0.45
C TYR A 87 8.62 10.70 0.09
N ARG A 88 8.54 10.89 1.41
CA ARG A 88 8.89 12.18 2.06
C ARG A 88 10.36 12.54 1.88
N SER A 89 11.26 11.56 1.82
CA SER A 89 12.67 11.81 1.52
C SER A 89 12.91 12.29 0.08
N ILE A 90 12.06 11.88 -0.86
CA ILE A 90 12.15 12.29 -2.27
C ILE A 90 11.45 13.63 -2.51
N VAL A 91 10.32 13.84 -1.83
CA VAL A 91 9.47 15.02 -1.93
C VAL A 91 9.37 15.70 -0.56
N PRO A 92 10.39 16.48 -0.15
CA PRO A 92 10.44 17.03 1.21
C PRO A 92 9.48 18.22 1.45
N PHE A 93 8.82 18.73 0.41
CA PHE A 93 8.06 20.00 0.47
C PHE A 93 6.54 19.85 0.50
N VAL A 94 6.00 18.64 0.37
CA VAL A 94 4.55 18.41 0.41
C VAL A 94 4.15 18.13 1.86
N ILE A 95 3.66 19.16 2.53
CA ILE A 95 3.03 19.14 3.87
C ILE A 95 1.57 18.74 3.73
#